data_AF-A0A7N0TC71-F1
#
_entry.id   AF-A0A7N0TC71-F1
#
_cell.length_a   1.000
_cell.length_b   1.000
_cell.length_c   1.000
_cell.angle_alpha   90.00
_cell.angle_beta   90.00
_cell.angle_gamma   90.00
#
_symmetry.space_group_name_H-M   'P 1'
#
loop_
_entity.id
_entity.type
_entity.pdbx_description
1 polymer ?
#
loop_
_entity_poly.entity_id
_entity_poly.type
_entity_poly.pdbx_seq_one_letter_code
_entity_poly.pdbx_strand_id
1 'polypeptide(L)'
;MMQKYIGSDVTSMVTLPVIVFEPMTMLQKMAELMEYSYLLDQADACEDPYMRLVYATSWAISVYYAYQRTWKPFNPILGETYEMTNHGGITFLAEQISHHPPMSAGHAENEHFAYDVTSKLKTKFLGNSVDVYPIGRTRVTLKRDGVVLDLVPPPTKVHNLIFGRTWVDTLGEMIMTNLTTGDKAVLYFQPCGWFGAGRYEVDGYVYNAKQRAEKKESESNGHQFAPRWFDLMEEVSPTPWGDIELYQYNHKYSEHRAIVDTTSDTWNQEAAKSIPFNPWQYGMCL
;
A
#
# COMPACT_ATOMS: atom_id res chain seq x y z
N MET A 1 5.77 34.41 -17.17
CA MET A 1 5.08 34.56 -15.87
C MET A 1 5.37 33.39 -14.93
N MET A 2 5.21 32.11 -15.37
CA MET A 2 5.43 30.94 -14.50
C MET A 2 6.88 30.68 -14.07
N GLN A 3 7.90 31.10 -14.85
CA GLN A 3 9.32 30.89 -14.50
C GLN A 3 9.72 31.44 -13.12
N LYS A 4 9.04 32.49 -12.62
CA LYS A 4 9.31 33.09 -11.30
C LYS A 4 8.89 32.18 -10.13
N TYR A 5 8.09 31.16 -10.39
CA TYR A 5 7.55 30.25 -9.38
C TYR A 5 8.30 28.91 -9.32
N ILE A 6 9.40 28.75 -10.09
CA ILE A 6 10.21 27.52 -10.05
C ILE A 6 10.71 27.31 -8.61
N GLY A 7 10.40 26.14 -8.06
CA GLY A 7 10.71 25.75 -6.69
C GLY A 7 9.66 26.10 -5.64
N SER A 8 8.63 26.90 -5.97
CA SER A 8 7.60 27.29 -5.00
C SER A 8 6.49 26.23 -4.85
N ASP A 9 5.79 26.28 -3.72
CA ASP A 9 4.53 25.57 -3.54
C ASP A 9 3.43 26.33 -4.30
N VAL A 10 2.78 25.66 -5.25
CA VAL A 10 1.80 26.26 -6.17
C VAL A 10 0.36 25.99 -5.76
N THR A 11 0.12 25.28 -4.66
CA THR A 11 -1.24 24.98 -4.17
C THR A 11 -2.07 26.23 -3.87
N SER A 12 -1.42 27.36 -3.53
CA SER A 12 -2.08 28.59 -3.07
C SER A 12 -1.72 29.86 -3.85
N MET A 13 -0.90 29.79 -4.91
CA MET A 13 -0.26 30.99 -5.49
C MET A 13 -0.74 31.39 -6.90
N VAL A 14 -1.53 30.56 -7.59
CA VAL A 14 -1.89 30.81 -9.00
C VAL A 14 -3.38 30.53 -9.25
N THR A 15 -4.12 31.55 -9.69
CA THR A 15 -5.45 31.36 -10.29
C THR A 15 -5.27 30.71 -11.66
N LEU A 16 -5.89 29.55 -11.86
CA LEU A 16 -5.81 28.80 -13.12
C LEU A 16 -7.10 28.98 -13.94
N PRO A 17 -7.06 28.91 -15.28
CA PRO A 17 -8.26 28.99 -16.12
C PRO A 17 -9.20 27.80 -15.90
N VAL A 18 -10.51 28.01 -15.96
CA VAL A 18 -11.53 26.95 -15.69
C VAL A 18 -11.39 25.71 -16.58
N ILE A 19 -10.84 25.84 -17.79
CA ILE A 19 -10.67 24.74 -18.75
C ILE A 19 -9.73 23.63 -18.28
N VAL A 20 -8.87 23.89 -17.28
CA VAL A 20 -7.99 22.85 -16.71
C VAL A 20 -8.63 22.09 -15.54
N PHE A 21 -9.86 22.46 -15.16
CA PHE A 21 -10.55 21.85 -14.03
C PHE A 21 -11.54 20.76 -14.46
N GLU A 22 -11.69 19.74 -13.62
CA GLU A 22 -12.79 18.79 -13.68
C GLU A 22 -14.00 19.32 -12.91
N PRO A 23 -15.23 18.87 -13.20
CA PRO A 23 -16.45 19.33 -12.51
C PRO A 23 -16.62 18.70 -11.11
N MET A 24 -15.53 18.64 -10.33
CA MET A 24 -15.51 18.09 -8.98
C MET A 24 -14.61 18.94 -8.08
N THR A 25 -14.98 19.08 -6.81
CA THR A 25 -14.10 19.67 -5.79
C THR A 25 -13.20 18.59 -5.19
N MET A 26 -12.13 19.00 -4.49
CA MET A 26 -11.23 18.06 -3.82
C MET A 26 -11.98 17.15 -2.82
N LEU A 27 -13.06 17.63 -2.19
CA LEU A 27 -13.86 16.81 -1.26
C LEU A 27 -14.54 15.64 -1.98
N GLN A 28 -15.04 15.88 -3.19
CA GLN A 28 -15.61 14.82 -4.02
C GLN A 28 -14.54 13.84 -4.50
N LYS A 29 -13.33 14.33 -4.82
CA LYS A 29 -12.19 13.46 -5.18
C LYS A 29 -11.77 12.54 -4.03
N MET A 30 -11.82 13.02 -2.79
CA MET A 30 -11.53 12.19 -1.62
C MET A 30 -12.49 11.01 -1.51
N ALA A 31 -13.75 11.18 -1.93
CA ALA A 31 -14.75 10.12 -1.91
C ALA A 31 -14.47 9.01 -2.94
N GLU A 32 -13.70 9.27 -4.01
CA GLU A 32 -13.41 8.26 -5.03
C GLU A 32 -12.63 7.05 -4.50
N LEU A 33 -11.88 7.22 -3.40
CA LEU A 33 -11.21 6.10 -2.73
C LEU A 33 -12.22 5.08 -2.16
N MET A 34 -13.47 5.47 -1.97
CA MET A 34 -14.53 4.60 -1.48
C MET A 34 -15.20 3.75 -2.57
N GLU A 35 -14.87 3.96 -3.86
CA GLU A 35 -15.48 3.22 -4.98
C GLU A 35 -15.39 1.70 -4.75
N TYR A 36 -14.21 1.22 -4.35
CA TYR A 36 -13.92 -0.20 -4.10
C TYR A 36 -13.84 -0.53 -2.60
N SER A 37 -14.65 0.15 -1.78
CA SER A 37 -14.66 -0.02 -0.30
C SER A 37 -14.96 -1.45 0.16
N TYR A 38 -15.65 -2.27 -0.63
CA TYR A 38 -15.88 -3.70 -0.31
C TYR A 38 -14.59 -4.50 -0.08
N LEU A 39 -13.45 -4.05 -0.62
CA LEU A 39 -12.15 -4.68 -0.36
C LEU A 39 -11.72 -4.53 1.10
N LEU A 40 -12.15 -3.47 1.80
CA LEU A 40 -11.96 -3.33 3.24
C LEU A 40 -12.85 -4.29 4.03
N ASP A 41 -14.07 -4.56 3.56
CA ASP A 41 -14.94 -5.58 4.16
C ASP A 41 -14.29 -6.98 4.04
N GLN A 42 -13.69 -7.29 2.89
CA GLN A 42 -12.92 -8.53 2.71
C GLN A 42 -11.68 -8.56 3.62
N ALA A 43 -11.01 -7.42 3.81
CA ALA A 43 -9.86 -7.33 4.72
C ALA A 43 -10.28 -7.60 6.18
N ASP A 44 -11.39 -7.03 6.62
CA ASP A 44 -11.97 -7.23 7.96
C ASP A 44 -12.39 -8.69 8.18
N ALA A 45 -13.01 -9.31 7.17
CA ALA A 45 -13.42 -10.72 7.21
C ALA A 45 -12.25 -11.72 7.06
N CYS A 46 -11.07 -11.28 6.61
CA CYS A 46 -9.94 -12.18 6.36
C CYS A 46 -9.26 -12.63 7.67
N GLU A 47 -9.12 -13.95 7.87
CA GLU A 47 -8.41 -14.52 9.03
C GLU A 47 -6.89 -14.42 8.91
N ASP A 48 -6.35 -14.58 7.69
CA ASP A 48 -4.91 -14.45 7.44
C ASP A 48 -4.50 -12.97 7.48
N PRO A 49 -3.65 -12.55 8.44
CA PRO A 49 -3.24 -11.17 8.59
C PRO A 49 -2.46 -10.60 7.39
N TYR A 50 -1.81 -11.46 6.59
CA TYR A 50 -1.07 -11.02 5.40
C TYR A 50 -1.99 -10.85 4.20
N MET A 51 -2.94 -11.77 3.99
CA MET A 51 -3.97 -11.61 2.97
C MET A 51 -4.90 -10.42 3.28
N ARG A 52 -5.16 -10.14 4.56
CA ARG A 52 -5.80 -8.89 5.00
C ARG A 52 -5.06 -7.65 4.49
N LEU A 53 -3.74 -7.61 4.65
CA LEU A 53 -2.93 -6.50 4.11
C LEU A 53 -3.00 -6.43 2.58
N VAL A 54 -3.07 -7.57 1.89
CA VAL A 54 -3.27 -7.60 0.43
C VAL A 54 -4.60 -6.95 0.03
N TYR A 55 -5.72 -7.29 0.69
CA TYR A 55 -7.02 -6.67 0.43
C TYR A 55 -7.01 -5.16 0.72
N ALA A 56 -6.52 -4.76 1.89
CA ALA A 56 -6.43 -3.35 2.27
C ALA A 56 -5.52 -2.55 1.33
N THR A 57 -4.42 -3.14 0.87
CA THR A 57 -3.52 -2.48 -0.07
C THR A 57 -4.14 -2.40 -1.47
N SER A 58 -4.85 -3.43 -1.92
CA SER A 58 -5.57 -3.42 -3.20
C SER A 58 -6.62 -2.30 -3.25
N TRP A 59 -7.34 -2.08 -2.14
CA TRP A 59 -8.22 -0.93 -1.98
C TRP A 59 -7.46 0.40 -2.16
N ALA A 60 -6.32 0.57 -1.51
CA ALA A 60 -5.51 1.78 -1.60
C ALA A 60 -4.95 2.04 -3.01
N ILE A 61 -4.60 0.99 -3.78
CA ILE A 61 -4.12 1.13 -5.17
C ILE A 61 -5.24 1.60 -6.10
N SER A 62 -6.48 1.21 -5.84
CA SER A 62 -7.59 1.39 -6.79
C SER A 62 -7.80 2.85 -7.25
N VAL A 63 -7.54 3.82 -6.37
CA VAL A 63 -7.68 5.26 -6.69
C VAL A 63 -6.70 5.75 -7.76
N TYR A 64 -5.55 5.12 -7.92
CA TYR A 64 -4.55 5.54 -8.91
C TYR A 64 -5.02 5.31 -10.34
N TYR A 65 -6.02 4.43 -10.55
CA TYR A 65 -6.70 4.34 -11.84
C TYR A 65 -7.41 5.65 -12.21
N ALA A 66 -7.99 6.35 -11.22
CA ALA A 66 -8.66 7.63 -11.45
C ALA A 66 -7.70 8.75 -11.85
N TYR A 67 -6.40 8.63 -11.57
CA TYR A 67 -5.36 9.62 -11.92
C TYR A 67 -5.06 9.65 -13.44
N GLN A 68 -5.69 8.79 -14.22
CA GLN A 68 -5.75 8.97 -15.68
C GLN A 68 -6.53 10.25 -16.07
N ARG A 69 -7.42 10.74 -15.19
CA ARG A 69 -8.04 12.06 -15.32
C ARG A 69 -7.05 13.11 -14.82
N THR A 70 -6.45 13.83 -15.76
CA THR A 70 -5.36 14.79 -15.49
C THR A 70 -5.84 16.19 -15.16
N TRP A 71 -7.15 16.42 -15.16
CA TRP A 71 -7.77 17.68 -14.80
C TRP A 71 -7.66 17.92 -13.29
N LYS A 72 -7.55 19.20 -12.92
CA LYS A 72 -7.43 19.61 -11.53
C LYS A 72 -8.82 19.69 -10.88
N PRO A 73 -9.06 19.13 -9.69
CA PRO A 73 -10.29 19.41 -8.96
C PRO A 73 -10.33 20.85 -8.46
N PHE A 74 -11.53 21.41 -8.36
CA PHE A 74 -11.74 22.70 -7.73
C PHE A 74 -11.25 22.66 -6.28
N ASN A 75 -10.54 23.72 -5.88
CA ASN A 75 -10.12 23.87 -4.49
C ASN A 75 -11.36 24.22 -3.64
N PRO A 76 -11.74 23.42 -2.65
CA PRO A 76 -12.89 23.70 -1.82
C PRO A 76 -12.73 25.03 -1.07
N ILE A 77 -13.85 25.72 -0.83
CA ILE A 77 -13.86 26.88 0.07
C ILE A 77 -13.81 26.43 1.53
N LEU A 78 -13.33 27.27 2.46
CA LEU A 78 -13.33 26.94 3.88
C LEU A 78 -14.76 26.66 4.38
N GLY A 79 -14.95 25.52 5.06
CA GLY A 79 -16.26 25.06 5.53
C GLY A 79 -17.15 24.43 4.45
N GLU A 80 -16.66 24.29 3.21
CA GLU A 80 -17.32 23.44 2.22
C GLU A 80 -17.40 22.02 2.75
N THR A 81 -18.54 21.36 2.53
CA THR A 81 -18.77 19.96 2.91
C THR A 81 -19.20 19.15 1.70
N TYR A 82 -18.93 17.84 1.76
CA TYR A 82 -19.45 16.87 0.81
C TYR A 82 -19.90 15.62 1.56
N GLU A 83 -21.05 15.09 1.16
CA GLU A 83 -21.55 13.80 1.66
C GLU A 83 -21.85 12.85 0.50
N MET A 84 -21.59 11.57 0.73
CA MET A 84 -22.01 10.47 -0.14
C MET A 84 -22.62 9.39 0.74
N THR A 85 -23.89 9.06 0.49
CA THR A 85 -24.65 8.09 1.28
C THR A 85 -24.96 6.84 0.47
N ASN A 86 -25.15 5.70 1.14
CA ASN A 86 -25.61 4.44 0.56
C ASN A 86 -24.72 3.86 -0.56
N HIS A 87 -23.42 4.15 -0.56
CA HIS A 87 -22.47 3.51 -1.47
C HIS A 87 -21.94 2.24 -0.81
N GLY A 88 -22.39 1.04 -1.21
CA GLY A 88 -21.86 -0.20 -0.61
C GLY A 88 -22.02 -0.30 0.92
N GLY A 89 -23.05 0.34 1.49
CA GLY A 89 -23.31 0.34 2.93
C GLY A 89 -22.51 1.36 3.75
N ILE A 90 -21.69 2.20 3.11
CA ILE A 90 -20.98 3.30 3.80
C ILE A 90 -21.70 4.64 3.64
N THR A 91 -21.43 5.53 4.59
CA THR A 91 -21.63 6.97 4.45
C THR A 91 -20.28 7.66 4.53
N PHE A 92 -19.92 8.44 3.51
CA PHE A 92 -18.71 9.26 3.48
C PHE A 92 -19.07 10.73 3.73
N LEU A 93 -18.30 11.39 4.58
CA LEU A 93 -18.41 12.82 4.90
C LEU A 93 -17.03 13.46 4.75
N ALA A 94 -16.96 14.66 4.20
CA ALA A 94 -15.75 15.46 4.14
C ALA A 94 -16.02 16.95 4.34
N GLU A 95 -15.03 17.65 4.90
CA GLU A 95 -15.06 19.10 5.13
C GLU A 95 -13.70 19.73 4.82
N GLN A 96 -13.73 20.92 4.22
CA GLN A 96 -12.54 21.77 4.10
C GLN A 96 -12.29 22.53 5.41
N ILE A 97 -11.32 22.07 6.19
CA ILE A 97 -11.03 22.57 7.55
C ILE A 97 -9.97 23.67 7.60
N SER A 98 -9.23 23.92 6.51
CA SER A 98 -8.24 25.01 6.43
C SER A 98 -8.05 25.48 5.00
N HIS A 99 -7.85 26.79 4.79
CA HIS A 99 -7.58 27.37 3.48
C HIS A 99 -6.10 27.70 3.24
N HIS A 100 -5.35 28.07 4.29
CA HIS A 100 -3.94 28.46 4.19
C HIS A 100 -3.11 27.88 5.35
N PRO A 101 -2.46 26.71 5.16
CA PRO A 101 -2.46 25.90 3.94
C PRO A 101 -3.79 25.15 3.73
N PRO A 102 -4.15 24.79 2.47
CA PRO A 102 -5.34 23.99 2.20
C PRO A 102 -5.28 22.63 2.90
N MET A 103 -6.35 22.28 3.62
CA MET A 103 -6.50 20.98 4.27
C MET A 103 -7.98 20.60 4.35
N SER A 104 -8.27 19.34 4.06
CA SER A 104 -9.61 18.76 4.19
C SER A 104 -9.55 17.55 5.12
N ALA A 105 -10.62 17.28 5.83
CA ALA A 105 -10.82 16.05 6.59
C ALA A 105 -11.93 15.23 5.95
N GLY A 106 -11.86 13.90 6.07
CA GLY A 106 -12.90 13.00 5.61
C GLY A 106 -13.03 11.77 6.51
N HIS A 107 -14.23 11.22 6.55
CA HIS A 107 -14.59 10.05 7.34
C HIS A 107 -15.55 9.16 6.55
N ALA A 108 -15.41 7.85 6.65
CA ALA A 108 -16.42 6.89 6.22
C ALA A 108 -16.49 5.69 7.16
N GLU A 109 -17.67 5.13 7.37
CA GLU A 109 -17.79 3.86 8.09
C GLU A 109 -18.95 2.99 7.59
N ASN A 110 -18.81 1.68 7.83
CA ASN A 110 -19.87 0.67 7.79
C ASN A 110 -19.67 -0.32 8.95
N GLU A 111 -20.32 -1.48 8.94
CA GLU A 111 -20.17 -2.51 9.99
C GLU A 111 -18.76 -3.12 10.08
N HIS A 112 -17.97 -3.07 8.99
CA HIS A 112 -16.66 -3.70 8.88
C HIS A 112 -15.48 -2.77 9.18
N PHE A 113 -15.58 -1.50 8.81
CA PHE A 113 -14.45 -0.59 8.95
C PHE A 113 -14.87 0.85 9.29
N ALA A 114 -13.91 1.60 9.82
CA ALA A 114 -13.91 3.05 9.86
C ALA A 114 -12.67 3.58 9.12
N TYR A 115 -12.85 4.58 8.28
CA TYR A 115 -11.83 5.24 7.48
C TYR A 115 -11.78 6.71 7.87
N ASP A 116 -10.60 7.20 8.23
CA ASP A 116 -10.33 8.59 8.53
C ASP A 116 -9.19 9.10 7.65
N VAL A 117 -9.37 10.28 7.06
CA VAL A 117 -8.34 10.90 6.22
C VAL A 117 -8.21 12.38 6.54
N THR A 118 -6.96 12.85 6.55
CA THR A 118 -6.65 14.26 6.41
C THR A 118 -5.96 14.44 5.07
N SER A 119 -6.60 15.14 4.13
CA SER A 119 -6.02 15.46 2.83
C SER A 119 -5.22 16.76 2.93
N LYS A 120 -3.90 16.63 2.74
CA LYS A 120 -2.98 17.77 2.69
C LYS A 120 -1.87 17.46 1.68
N LEU A 121 -1.65 18.39 0.77
CA LEU A 121 -0.62 18.28 -0.26
C LEU A 121 0.45 19.35 -0.04
N LYS A 122 1.70 18.98 -0.27
CA LYS A 122 2.81 19.91 -0.50
C LYS A 122 3.20 19.80 -1.96
N THR A 123 3.40 20.91 -2.66
CA THR A 123 3.82 20.87 -4.07
C THR A 123 5.15 21.56 -4.30
N LYS A 124 5.80 21.19 -5.40
CA LYS A 124 7.01 21.85 -5.89
C LYS A 124 6.92 22.00 -7.41
N PHE A 125 6.76 23.24 -7.87
CA PHE A 125 6.73 23.52 -9.30
C PHE A 125 8.13 23.49 -9.91
N LEU A 126 8.30 22.77 -11.01
CA LEU A 126 9.58 22.52 -11.67
C LEU A 126 9.62 23.08 -13.11
N GLY A 127 8.71 24.00 -13.45
CA GLY A 127 8.61 24.57 -14.80
C GLY A 127 7.54 23.87 -15.63
N ASN A 128 7.89 22.83 -16.38
CA ASN A 128 6.88 22.09 -17.15
C ASN A 128 6.24 20.92 -16.36
N SER A 129 6.59 20.76 -15.09
CA SER A 129 6.05 19.72 -14.21
C SER A 129 5.86 20.23 -12.78
N VAL A 130 5.09 19.48 -11.99
CA VAL A 130 4.88 19.70 -10.55
C VAL A 130 5.07 18.39 -9.82
N ASP A 131 5.87 18.41 -8.76
CA ASP A 131 5.90 17.33 -7.78
C ASP A 131 4.82 17.57 -6.73
N VAL A 132 4.06 16.53 -6.41
CA VAL A 132 2.97 16.51 -5.45
C VAL A 132 3.32 15.49 -4.38
N TYR A 133 3.43 15.97 -3.15
CA TYR A 133 3.73 15.15 -1.98
C TYR A 133 2.49 15.11 -1.08
N PRO A 134 1.79 13.98 -1.01
CA PRO A 134 0.75 13.79 -0.02
C PRO A 134 1.38 13.73 1.37
N ILE A 135 1.07 14.71 2.21
CA ILE A 135 1.56 14.82 3.60
C ILE A 135 0.44 14.61 4.62
N GLY A 136 -0.77 14.39 4.10
CA GLY A 136 -1.91 13.90 4.85
C GLY A 136 -1.68 12.51 5.43
N ARG A 137 -2.54 12.10 6.37
CA ARG A 137 -2.57 10.74 6.90
C ARG A 137 -3.92 10.11 6.64
N THR A 138 -3.87 8.82 6.33
CA THR A 138 -5.04 7.97 6.15
C THR A 138 -4.95 6.84 7.16
N ARG A 139 -6.03 6.63 7.92
CA ARG A 139 -6.17 5.55 8.87
C ARG A 139 -7.41 4.72 8.54
N VAL A 140 -7.27 3.41 8.61
CA VAL A 140 -8.38 2.46 8.51
C VAL A 140 -8.40 1.61 9.77
N THR A 141 -9.54 1.53 10.43
CA THR A 141 -9.77 0.60 11.54
C THR A 141 -10.69 -0.50 11.05
N LEU A 142 -10.19 -1.74 11.01
CA LEU A 142 -10.99 -2.93 10.74
C LEU A 142 -11.64 -3.39 12.05
N LYS A 143 -12.96 -3.41 12.09
CA LYS A 143 -13.77 -3.45 13.31
C LYS A 143 -13.78 -4.84 13.96
N ARG A 144 -13.69 -5.93 13.20
CA ARG A 144 -13.79 -7.31 13.74
C ARG A 144 -12.71 -7.59 14.78
N ASP A 145 -11.46 -7.28 14.44
CA ASP A 145 -10.29 -7.57 15.27
C ASP A 145 -9.65 -6.31 15.87
N GLY A 146 -10.23 -5.13 15.62
CA GLY A 146 -9.69 -3.84 16.07
C GLY A 146 -8.34 -3.48 15.44
N VAL A 147 -8.07 -3.95 14.22
CA VAL A 147 -6.80 -3.75 13.52
C VAL A 147 -6.75 -2.34 12.96
N VAL A 148 -5.65 -1.62 13.24
CA VAL A 148 -5.46 -0.24 12.77
C VAL A 148 -4.39 -0.22 11.68
N LEU A 149 -4.77 0.23 10.49
CA LEU A 149 -3.90 0.38 9.33
C LEU A 149 -3.60 1.86 9.08
N ASP A 150 -2.35 2.17 8.74
CA ASP A 150 -1.89 3.50 8.33
C ASP A 150 -1.36 3.43 6.90
N LEU A 151 -1.85 4.33 6.05
CA LEU A 151 -1.45 4.41 4.64
C LEU A 151 -0.58 5.65 4.40
N VAL A 152 0.62 5.41 3.88
CA VAL A 152 1.50 6.42 3.33
C VAL A 152 1.47 6.29 1.80
N PRO A 153 0.82 7.23 1.09
CA PRO A 153 0.78 7.22 -0.37
C PRO A 153 2.10 7.71 -1.00
N PRO A 154 2.46 7.22 -2.21
CA PRO A 154 3.63 7.65 -2.96
C PRO A 154 3.50 9.10 -3.44
N PRO A 155 4.63 9.77 -3.74
CA PRO A 155 4.61 11.03 -4.45
C PRO A 155 4.12 10.86 -5.89
N THR A 156 3.55 11.94 -6.42
CA THR A 156 3.04 12.01 -7.79
C THR A 156 3.69 13.19 -8.51
N LYS A 157 4.04 13.00 -9.78
CA LYS A 157 4.55 14.03 -10.67
C LYS A 157 3.54 14.29 -11.79
N VAL A 158 3.14 15.55 -11.93
CA VAL A 158 2.30 16.00 -13.05
C VAL A 158 3.22 16.59 -14.10
N HIS A 159 3.26 15.98 -15.28
CA HIS A 159 4.09 16.38 -16.41
C HIS A 159 3.30 17.23 -17.41
N ASN A 160 4.02 18.02 -18.20
CA ASN A 160 3.49 18.81 -19.30
C ASN A 160 2.36 19.75 -18.85
N LEU A 161 2.60 20.51 -17.77
CA LEU A 161 1.62 21.47 -17.25
C LEU A 161 1.47 22.70 -18.16
N ILE A 162 2.53 23.07 -18.89
CA ILE A 162 2.54 24.24 -19.78
C ILE A 162 2.60 23.83 -21.26
N PHE A 163 3.46 22.87 -21.58
CA PHE A 163 3.73 22.43 -22.95
C PHE A 163 3.58 20.92 -23.09
N GLY A 164 2.78 20.50 -24.07
CA GLY A 164 2.47 19.10 -24.37
C GLY A 164 1.17 18.63 -23.72
N ARG A 165 0.80 17.36 -23.96
CA ARG A 165 -0.34 16.73 -23.30
C ARG A 165 0.03 16.42 -21.85
N THR A 166 -0.74 16.95 -20.90
CA THR A 166 -0.58 16.68 -19.47
C THR A 166 -0.76 15.20 -19.18
N TRP A 167 0.11 14.66 -18.33
CA TRP A 167 0.03 13.28 -17.86
C TRP A 167 0.58 13.17 -16.44
N VAL A 168 0.09 12.17 -15.71
CA VAL A 168 0.43 11.94 -14.32
C VAL A 168 1.28 10.68 -14.21
N ASP A 169 2.35 10.77 -13.43
CA ASP A 169 3.23 9.67 -13.05
C ASP A 169 3.25 9.57 -11.52
N THR A 170 2.90 8.41 -10.97
CA THR A 170 3.02 8.15 -9.54
C THR A 170 4.16 7.19 -9.37
N LEU A 171 5.13 7.51 -8.51
CA LEU A 171 6.38 6.77 -8.41
C LEU A 171 6.87 6.65 -6.98
N GLY A 172 7.59 5.57 -6.69
CA GLY A 172 8.13 5.28 -5.37
C GLY A 172 7.17 4.46 -4.51
N GLU A 173 7.40 4.49 -3.20
CA GLU A 173 6.74 3.56 -2.27
C GLU A 173 5.36 4.05 -1.81
N MET A 174 4.38 3.16 -1.92
CA MET A 174 3.17 3.16 -1.10
C MET A 174 3.35 2.17 0.04
N ILE A 175 3.09 2.60 1.27
CA ILE A 175 3.26 1.74 2.45
C ILE A 175 1.96 1.67 3.22
N MET A 176 1.43 0.46 3.38
CA MET A 176 0.32 0.15 4.28
C MET A 176 0.89 -0.54 5.51
N THR A 177 0.81 0.10 6.68
CA THR A 177 1.33 -0.47 7.93
C THR A 177 0.19 -0.88 8.85
N ASN A 178 0.19 -2.13 9.30
CA ASN A 178 -0.60 -2.56 10.44
C ASN A 178 0.05 -2.03 11.72
N LEU A 179 -0.52 -0.99 12.31
CA LEU A 179 -0.01 -0.36 13.53
C LEU A 179 -0.19 -1.26 14.77
N THR A 180 -1.08 -2.25 14.71
CA THR A 180 -1.32 -3.19 15.81
C THR A 180 -0.20 -4.24 15.91
N THR A 181 0.34 -4.70 14.78
CA THR A 181 1.37 -5.77 14.75
C THR A 181 2.75 -5.30 14.27
N GLY A 182 2.82 -4.18 13.55
CA GLY A 182 4.02 -3.69 12.87
C GLY A 182 4.27 -4.29 11.48
N ASP A 183 3.43 -5.23 11.03
CA ASP A 183 3.49 -5.77 9.67
C ASP A 183 3.17 -4.67 8.65
N LYS A 184 3.70 -4.78 7.43
CA LYS A 184 3.42 -3.78 6.39
C LYS A 184 3.43 -4.37 5.00
N ALA A 185 2.59 -3.87 4.11
CA ALA A 185 2.74 -4.06 2.67
C ALA A 185 3.47 -2.85 2.09
N VAL A 186 4.50 -3.12 1.29
CA VAL A 186 5.26 -2.09 0.57
C VAL A 186 5.06 -2.33 -0.92
N LEU A 187 4.47 -1.36 -1.60
CA LEU A 187 4.32 -1.37 -3.05
C LEU A 187 5.18 -0.28 -3.67
N TYR A 188 5.94 -0.63 -4.68
CA TYR A 188 6.79 0.28 -5.44
C TYR A 188 6.16 0.55 -6.80
N PHE A 189 5.77 1.81 -7.01
CA PHE A 189 5.28 2.31 -8.28
C PHE A 189 6.48 2.64 -9.16
N GLN A 190 6.61 1.92 -10.28
CA GLN A 190 7.73 2.10 -11.20
C GLN A 190 7.64 3.47 -11.88
N PRO A 191 8.74 4.23 -11.94
CA PRO A 191 8.76 5.47 -12.70
C PRO A 191 8.56 5.19 -14.19
N CYS A 192 7.81 6.05 -14.86
CA CYS A 192 7.60 5.92 -16.29
C CYS A 192 8.92 6.07 -17.06
N GLY A 193 9.31 5.03 -17.79
CA GLY A 193 10.47 5.01 -18.68
C GLY A 193 10.25 5.75 -20.00
N TRP A 194 11.26 5.70 -20.88
CA TRP A 194 11.17 6.30 -22.21
C TRP A 194 9.95 5.79 -22.98
N PHE A 195 9.29 6.71 -23.70
CA PHE A 195 8.10 6.45 -24.51
C PHE A 195 6.90 5.82 -23.76
N GLY A 196 6.87 5.89 -22.42
CA GLY A 196 5.77 5.33 -21.63
C GLY A 196 6.00 3.90 -21.13
N ALA A 197 7.19 3.33 -21.30
CA ALA A 197 7.52 1.99 -20.81
C ALA A 197 7.39 1.91 -19.27
N GLY A 198 6.90 0.78 -18.74
CA GLY A 198 6.72 0.57 -17.30
C GLY A 198 5.67 1.47 -16.64
N ARG A 199 4.91 2.25 -17.42
CA ARG A 199 3.89 3.14 -16.87
C ARG A 199 2.78 2.33 -16.20
N TYR A 200 2.50 2.66 -14.94
CA TYR A 200 1.54 1.98 -14.05
C TYR A 200 1.96 0.61 -13.55
N GLU A 201 3.21 0.20 -13.77
CA GLU A 201 3.75 -1.01 -13.18
C GLU A 201 3.94 -0.80 -11.67
N VAL A 202 3.46 -1.77 -10.89
CA VAL A 202 3.52 -1.76 -9.43
C VAL A 202 3.95 -3.14 -8.97
N ASP A 203 5.08 -3.19 -8.28
CA ASP A 203 5.60 -4.39 -7.64
C ASP A 203 5.50 -4.24 -6.13
N GLY A 204 5.52 -5.33 -5.37
CA GLY A 204 5.55 -5.20 -3.93
C GLY A 204 5.59 -6.51 -3.15
N TYR A 205 5.70 -6.36 -1.83
CA TYR A 205 5.80 -7.47 -0.91
C TYR A 205 5.11 -7.14 0.43
N VAL A 206 4.73 -8.20 1.15
CA VAL A 206 4.25 -8.10 2.53
C VAL A 206 5.40 -8.44 3.48
N TYR A 207 5.65 -7.55 4.42
CA TYR A 207 6.69 -7.62 5.43
C TYR A 207 6.09 -8.08 6.76
N ASN A 208 6.60 -9.20 7.27
CA ASN A 208 6.30 -9.72 8.60
C ASN A 208 7.31 -9.16 9.63
N ALA A 209 6.82 -8.38 10.59
CA ALA A 209 7.68 -7.73 11.58
C ALA A 209 8.33 -8.73 12.55
N LYS A 210 7.59 -9.76 12.96
CA LYS A 210 8.05 -10.77 13.92
C LYS A 210 9.17 -11.63 13.36
N GLN A 211 8.98 -12.19 12.16
CA GLN A 211 10.01 -13.02 11.51
C GLN A 211 11.33 -12.29 11.31
N ARG A 212 11.27 -10.99 11.03
CA ARG A 212 12.48 -10.19 10.80
C ARG A 212 13.19 -9.85 12.10
N ALA A 213 12.45 -9.69 13.20
CA ALA A 213 13.04 -9.56 14.53
C ALA A 213 13.74 -10.87 14.92
N GLU A 214 13.08 -12.02 14.73
CA GLU A 214 13.64 -13.35 14.97
C GLU A 214 14.88 -13.62 14.09
N LYS A 215 14.82 -13.28 12.80
CA LYS A 215 15.98 -13.39 11.88
C LYS A 215 17.14 -12.50 12.33
N LYS A 216 16.88 -11.24 12.68
CA LYS A 216 17.93 -10.32 13.18
C LYS A 216 18.56 -10.82 14.48
N GLU A 217 17.76 -11.35 15.39
CA GLU A 217 18.25 -11.92 16.64
C GLU A 217 19.12 -13.17 16.37
N SER A 218 18.64 -14.07 15.52
CA SER A 218 19.37 -15.25 15.04
C SER A 218 20.72 -14.86 14.40
N GLU A 219 20.73 -13.90 13.49
CA GLU A 219 21.94 -13.38 12.83
C GLU A 219 22.90 -12.70 13.83
N SER A 220 22.38 -11.92 14.78
CA SER A 220 23.19 -11.30 15.83
C SER A 220 23.85 -12.33 16.76
N ASN A 221 23.22 -13.49 16.90
CA ASN A 221 23.73 -14.65 17.63
C ASN A 221 24.65 -15.53 16.75
N GLY A 222 25.01 -15.09 15.54
CA GLY A 222 25.91 -15.80 14.63
C GLY A 222 25.29 -16.98 13.88
N HIS A 223 23.97 -17.18 13.97
CA HIS A 223 23.29 -18.26 13.27
C HIS A 223 22.97 -17.83 11.83
N GLN A 224 23.60 -18.50 10.86
CA GLN A 224 23.22 -18.39 9.46
C GLN A 224 21.96 -19.24 9.21
N PHE A 225 20.93 -18.64 8.65
CA PHE A 225 19.72 -19.36 8.27
C PHE A 225 20.01 -20.32 7.13
N ALA A 226 19.92 -21.63 7.39
CA ALA A 226 20.01 -22.68 6.38
C ALA A 226 18.65 -23.39 6.29
N PRO A 227 17.92 -23.29 5.16
CA PRO A 227 16.67 -24.01 5.00
C PRO A 227 16.91 -25.52 5.04
N ARG A 228 16.02 -26.26 5.73
CA ARG A 228 16.20 -27.72 5.91
C ARG A 228 15.95 -28.51 4.62
N TRP A 229 14.99 -28.07 3.83
CA TRP A 229 14.45 -28.79 2.67
C TRP A 229 14.94 -28.26 1.32
N PHE A 230 15.79 -27.23 1.35
CA PHE A 230 16.30 -26.58 0.16
C PHE A 230 17.78 -26.29 0.35
N ASP A 231 18.54 -26.42 -0.72
CA ASP A 231 19.94 -26.01 -0.77
C ASP A 231 20.03 -24.67 -1.53
N LEU A 232 20.88 -23.76 -1.03
CA LEU A 232 21.17 -22.50 -1.72
C LEU A 232 21.97 -22.79 -3.00
N MET A 233 21.53 -22.24 -4.12
CA MET A 233 22.21 -22.36 -5.41
C MET A 233 23.32 -21.32 -5.51
N GLU A 234 24.39 -21.64 -6.25
CA GLU A 234 25.42 -20.66 -6.60
C GLU A 234 24.89 -19.56 -7.55
N GLU A 235 23.80 -19.85 -8.25
CA GLU A 235 23.12 -18.92 -9.15
C GLU A 235 22.20 -17.97 -8.36
N VAL A 236 22.23 -16.70 -8.72
CA VAL A 236 21.33 -15.67 -8.21
C VAL A 236 20.49 -15.11 -9.35
N SER A 237 19.26 -14.70 -9.05
CA SER A 237 18.41 -14.01 -10.01
C SER A 237 18.59 -12.50 -9.86
N PRO A 238 19.21 -11.81 -10.84
CA PRO A 238 19.41 -10.37 -10.74
C PRO A 238 18.07 -9.62 -10.86
N THR A 239 17.79 -8.73 -9.91
CA THR A 239 16.63 -7.84 -9.96
C THR A 239 17.04 -6.37 -9.78
N PRO A 240 16.19 -5.39 -10.15
CA PRO A 240 16.48 -3.97 -9.99
C PRO A 240 16.81 -3.52 -8.56
N TRP A 241 16.53 -4.35 -7.55
CA TRP A 241 16.74 -4.04 -6.13
C TRP A 241 17.77 -4.93 -5.44
N GLY A 242 18.51 -5.74 -6.21
CA GLY A 242 19.56 -6.64 -5.73
C GLY A 242 19.43 -8.05 -6.31
N ASP A 243 20.50 -8.82 -6.16
CA ASP A 243 20.52 -10.22 -6.54
C ASP A 243 19.67 -11.04 -5.54
N ILE A 244 18.74 -11.85 -6.06
CA ILE A 244 17.91 -12.75 -5.26
C ILE A 244 18.56 -14.13 -5.24
N GLU A 245 18.79 -14.65 -4.04
CA GLU A 245 19.24 -16.03 -3.81
C GLU A 245 18.24 -17.05 -4.35
N LEU A 246 18.72 -18.01 -5.15
CA LEU A 246 17.90 -19.12 -5.63
C LEU A 246 18.11 -20.35 -4.75
N TYR A 247 17.02 -21.07 -4.46
CA TYR A 247 17.04 -22.26 -3.62
C TYR A 247 16.46 -23.45 -4.38
N GLN A 248 17.17 -24.58 -4.37
CA GLN A 248 16.71 -25.82 -5.01
C GLN A 248 16.23 -26.81 -3.95
N TYR A 249 15.11 -27.47 -4.23
CA TYR A 249 14.58 -28.52 -3.36
C TYR A 249 15.58 -29.68 -3.25
N ASN A 250 15.97 -30.04 -2.02
CA ASN A 250 17.03 -31.02 -1.77
C ASN A 250 16.52 -32.44 -1.45
N HIS A 251 15.23 -32.69 -1.67
CA HIS A 251 14.56 -33.98 -1.46
C HIS A 251 14.52 -34.52 -0.02
N LYS A 252 15.20 -33.90 0.96
CA LYS A 252 15.24 -34.35 2.36
C LYS A 252 13.85 -34.40 3.02
N TYR A 253 12.91 -33.56 2.60
CA TYR A 253 11.53 -33.61 3.11
C TYR A 253 10.79 -34.87 2.66
N SER A 254 11.00 -35.30 1.41
CA SER A 254 10.42 -36.54 0.88
C SER A 254 10.94 -37.76 1.65
N GLU A 255 12.23 -37.78 1.99
CA GLU A 255 12.83 -38.82 2.83
C GLU A 255 12.24 -38.82 4.25
N HIS A 256 12.14 -37.64 4.87
CA HIS A 256 11.53 -37.47 6.18
C HIS A 256 10.07 -37.98 6.22
N ARG A 257 9.27 -37.65 5.20
CA ARG A 257 7.90 -38.14 5.05
C ARG A 257 7.83 -39.66 4.88
N ALA A 258 8.70 -40.25 4.08
CA ALA A 258 8.74 -41.70 3.90
C ALA A 258 9.10 -42.44 5.20
N ILE A 259 9.97 -41.86 6.03
CA ILE A 259 10.32 -42.41 7.36
C ILE A 259 9.13 -42.31 8.31
N VAL A 260 8.44 -41.17 8.36
CA VAL A 260 7.23 -40.99 9.17
C VAL A 260 6.13 -41.98 8.77
N ASP A 261 5.93 -42.17 7.46
CA ASP A 261 4.91 -43.07 6.94
C ASP A 261 5.25 -44.56 7.20
N THR A 262 6.54 -44.93 7.19
CA THR A 262 7.00 -46.31 7.51
C THR A 262 7.12 -46.61 9.01
N THR A 263 7.33 -45.59 9.85
CA THR A 263 7.34 -45.75 11.32
C THR A 263 5.94 -45.72 11.94
N SER A 264 4.91 -45.39 11.16
CA SER A 264 3.51 -45.36 11.60
C SER A 264 2.93 -46.74 11.98
N ASP A 265 3.59 -47.84 11.62
CA ASP A 265 3.17 -49.21 12.00
C ASP A 265 3.42 -49.57 13.47
N THR A 266 4.08 -48.71 14.28
CA THR A 266 4.49 -49.08 15.66
C THR A 266 4.09 -48.16 16.81
N TRP A 267 3.32 -47.07 16.65
CA TRP A 267 3.03 -46.18 17.79
C TRP A 267 1.59 -45.66 17.95
N ASN A 268 1.13 -45.79 19.20
CA ASN A 268 -0.14 -45.39 19.84
C ASN A 268 -0.84 -44.14 19.29
N GLN A 269 -2.18 -44.24 19.22
CA GLN A 269 -3.15 -43.24 18.74
C GLN A 269 -3.21 -41.90 19.51
N GLU A 270 -2.33 -41.62 20.48
CA GLU A 270 -2.31 -40.31 21.16
C GLU A 270 -1.35 -39.28 20.52
N ALA A 271 -0.48 -39.69 19.59
CA ALA A 271 0.49 -38.79 18.95
C ALA A 271 0.09 -38.26 17.56
N ALA A 272 -1.03 -38.74 16.99
CA ALA A 272 -1.48 -38.35 15.66
C ALA A 272 -2.26 -37.02 15.66
N LYS A 273 -1.64 -35.93 16.11
CA LYS A 273 -2.06 -34.60 15.65
C LYS A 273 -1.39 -34.39 14.30
N SER A 274 -2.17 -34.45 13.22
CA SER A 274 -1.75 -33.92 11.92
C SER A 274 -1.20 -32.52 12.15
N ILE A 275 0.10 -32.31 11.96
CA ILE A 275 0.68 -30.98 11.98
C ILE A 275 0.20 -30.33 10.68
N PRO A 276 -0.67 -29.32 10.73
CA PRO A 276 -1.05 -28.60 9.51
C PRO A 276 0.21 -28.02 8.89
N PHE A 277 0.31 -28.09 7.56
CA PHE A 277 1.38 -27.43 6.82
C PHE A 277 1.40 -25.95 7.19
N ASN A 278 2.37 -25.57 8.02
CA ASN A 278 2.65 -24.20 8.40
C ASN A 278 3.91 -23.78 7.62
N PRO A 279 3.83 -22.84 6.67
CA PRO A 279 5.02 -22.35 5.97
C PRO A 279 6.02 -21.63 6.90
N TRP A 280 5.69 -21.45 8.18
CA TRP A 280 6.46 -20.72 9.18
C TRP A 280 6.86 -21.59 10.38
N GLN A 281 7.46 -22.75 10.12
CA GLN A 281 7.85 -23.76 11.12
C GLN A 281 8.93 -23.31 12.12
N TYR A 282 9.38 -22.05 12.08
CA TYR A 282 10.38 -21.48 12.99
C TYR A 282 9.79 -20.96 14.32
N GLY A 283 8.63 -21.47 14.71
CA GLY A 283 8.08 -21.26 16.05
C GLY A 283 8.49 -22.33 17.05
N MET A 284 9.77 -22.75 17.08
CA MET A 284 10.42 -23.46 18.19
C MET A 284 11.84 -23.93 17.81
N CYS A 285 12.85 -23.17 18.23
CA CYS A 285 14.18 -23.71 18.56
C CYS A 285 14.72 -22.89 19.75
N LEU A 286 14.37 -23.39 20.95
CA LEU A 286 14.76 -23.02 22.32
C LEU A 286 14.41 -21.62 22.82
#